data_AF-A0A972IPY1-F1
#
_entry.id   AF-A0A972IPY1-F1
#
_cell.length_a   1.000
_cell.length_b   1.000
_cell.length_c   1.000
_cell.angle_alpha   90.00
_cell.angle_beta   90.00
_cell.angle_gamma   90.00
#
_symmetry.space_group_name_H-M   'P 1'
#
loop_
_entity.id
_entity.type
_entity.pdbx_description
1 polymer ?
#
loop_
_entity_poly.entity_id
_entity_poly.type
_entity_poly.pdbx_seq_one_letter_code
_entity_poly.pdbx_strand_id
1 'polypeptide(L)'
;MNTAPGSDFLQAIESAQMVQARVILIDRDIRTTMERMWKGLGFLGKTRFFFYLIKEMLQARSMKPEEIEKLMEQGEIDEALGELAERFPALKMALVDERDAHMASRIKACGGKKVVVAIGAGHLEGVIRCLQSLQPTSEKV
;
A
#
# COMPACT_ATOMS: atom_id res chain seq x y z
N MET A 1 -20.37 5.81 -6.56
CA MET A 1 -20.78 4.48 -6.06
C MET A 1 -20.34 4.40 -4.61
N ASN A 2 -21.25 4.19 -3.65
CA ASN A 2 -20.92 4.14 -2.22
C ASN A 2 -20.67 2.68 -1.83
N THR A 3 -19.58 2.10 -2.32
CA THR A 3 -19.15 0.74 -1.98
C THR A 3 -18.24 0.79 -0.75
N ALA A 4 -18.48 -0.09 0.22
CA ALA A 4 -17.62 -0.19 1.39
C ALA A 4 -16.17 -0.51 0.97
N PRO A 5 -15.14 0.15 1.53
CA PRO A 5 -13.74 -0.14 1.21
C PRO A 5 -13.44 -1.65 1.30
N GLY A 6 -12.85 -2.20 0.24
CA GLY A 6 -12.52 -3.63 0.16
C GLY A 6 -13.61 -4.53 -0.42
N SER A 7 -14.78 -4.00 -0.79
CA SER A 7 -15.84 -4.76 -1.49
C SER A 7 -15.32 -5.44 -2.76
N ASP A 8 -14.41 -4.81 -3.48
CA ASP A 8 -13.85 -5.33 -4.73
C ASP A 8 -13.08 -6.65 -4.49
N PHE A 9 -12.38 -6.75 -3.35
CA PHE A 9 -11.66 -7.96 -2.98
C PHE A 9 -12.61 -9.08 -2.53
N LEU A 10 -13.67 -8.73 -1.78
CA LEU A 10 -14.71 -9.70 -1.41
C LEU A 10 -15.38 -10.27 -2.67
N GLN A 11 -15.74 -9.39 -3.60
CA GLN A 11 -16.33 -9.81 -4.87
C GLN A 11 -15.39 -10.71 -5.67
N ALA A 12 -14.09 -10.41 -5.71
CA ALA A 12 -13.09 -11.25 -6.37
C ALA A 12 -12.99 -12.65 -5.73
N ILE A 13 -13.07 -12.75 -4.41
CA ILE A 13 -13.08 -14.02 -3.69
C ILE A 13 -14.35 -14.81 -4.01
N GLU A 14 -15.51 -14.17 -3.99
CA GLU A 14 -16.80 -14.81 -4.34
C GLU A 14 -16.78 -15.33 -5.77
N SER A 15 -16.33 -14.52 -6.74
CA SER A 15 -16.20 -14.95 -8.14
C SER A 15 -15.24 -16.13 -8.30
N ALA A 16 -14.12 -16.15 -7.57
CA ALA A 16 -13.19 -17.27 -7.58
C ALA A 16 -13.84 -18.55 -7.02
N GLN A 17 -14.63 -18.44 -5.96
CA GLN A 17 -15.36 -19.58 -5.37
C GLN A 17 -16.40 -20.15 -6.34
N MET A 18 -17.13 -19.32 -7.09
CA MET A 18 -18.12 -19.77 -8.08
C MET A 18 -17.52 -20.64 -9.18
N VAL A 19 -16.29 -20.34 -9.60
CA VAL A 19 -15.56 -21.13 -10.61
C VAL A 19 -14.63 -22.18 -9.99
N GLN A 20 -14.74 -22.41 -8.68
CA GLN A 20 -13.91 -23.34 -7.92
C GLN A 20 -12.39 -23.10 -8.08
N ALA A 21 -11.99 -21.84 -8.29
CA ALA A 21 -10.59 -21.45 -8.35
C ALA A 21 -9.97 -21.43 -6.95
N ARG A 22 -8.70 -21.84 -6.86
CA ARG A 22 -7.91 -21.74 -5.63
C ARG A 22 -7.63 -20.27 -5.32
N VAL A 23 -8.13 -19.81 -4.17
CA VAL A 23 -7.86 -18.45 -3.66
C VAL A 23 -6.55 -18.44 -2.86
N ILE A 24 -5.67 -17.48 -3.16
CA ILE A 24 -4.42 -17.26 -2.44
C ILE A 24 -4.32 -15.78 -2.05
N LEU A 25 -4.08 -15.53 -0.77
CA LEU A 25 -3.74 -14.20 -0.27
C LEU A 25 -2.26 -13.90 -0.55
N ILE A 26 -2.02 -12.79 -1.25
CA ILE A 26 -0.69 -12.40 -1.73
C ILE A 26 -0.08 -11.25 -0.93
N ASP A 27 -0.89 -10.47 -0.21
CA ASP A 27 -0.41 -9.41 0.67
C ASP A 27 -0.02 -9.97 2.04
N ARG A 28 0.73 -9.17 2.80
CA ARG A 28 1.19 -9.48 4.16
C ARG A 28 0.28 -8.83 5.21
N ASP A 29 0.33 -9.38 6.42
CA ASP A 29 -0.38 -8.81 7.58
C ASP A 29 0.09 -7.37 7.84
N ILE A 30 -0.88 -6.47 8.04
CA ILE A 30 -0.63 -5.04 8.28
C ILE A 30 0.25 -4.80 9.51
N ARG A 31 0.20 -5.66 10.53
CA ARG A 31 1.08 -5.58 11.71
C ARG A 31 2.54 -5.71 11.33
N THR A 32 2.86 -6.65 10.44
CA THR A 32 4.24 -6.82 9.95
C THR A 32 4.69 -5.56 9.21
N THR A 33 3.81 -4.97 8.41
CA THR A 33 4.08 -3.72 7.69
C THR A 33 4.34 -2.57 8.67
N MET A 34 3.52 -2.41 9.71
CA MET A 34 3.67 -1.38 10.74
C MET A 34 4.97 -1.56 11.54
N GLU A 35 5.32 -2.79 11.90
CA GLU A 35 6.58 -3.09 12.56
C GLU A 35 7.79 -2.74 11.69
N ARG A 36 7.74 -3.06 10.39
CA ARG A 36 8.82 -2.74 9.45
C ARG A 36 8.96 -1.25 9.23
N MET A 37 7.83 -0.54 9.11
CA MET A 37 7.80 0.93 9.07
C MET A 37 8.47 1.51 10.33
N TRP A 38 8.08 1.05 11.51
CA TRP A 38 8.64 1.54 12.76
C TRP A 38 10.13 1.22 12.89
N LYS A 39 10.57 0.03 12.49
CA LYS A 39 11.99 -0.33 12.46
C LYS A 39 12.77 0.55 11.47
N GLY A 40 12.22 0.79 10.28
CA GLY A 40 12.86 1.58 9.22
C GLY A 40 13.09 3.06 9.56
N LEU A 41 12.28 3.64 10.46
CA LEU A 41 12.47 5.01 10.93
C LEU A 41 13.72 5.21 11.81
N GLY A 42 14.27 4.16 12.42
CA GLY A 42 15.34 4.29 13.42
C GLY A 42 14.91 5.11 14.65
N PHE A 43 15.85 5.50 15.51
CA PHE A 43 15.52 6.32 16.70
C PHE A 43 15.22 7.77 16.33
N LEU A 44 16.13 8.43 15.59
CA LEU A 44 15.97 9.83 15.20
C LEU A 44 14.75 10.06 14.30
N GLY A 45 14.47 9.16 13.37
CA GLY A 45 13.30 9.28 12.49
C GLY A 45 11.99 9.13 13.25
N LYS A 46 11.93 8.26 14.28
CA LYS A 46 10.76 8.17 15.18
C LYS A 46 10.53 9.45 15.94
N THR A 47 11.58 10.02 16.54
CA THR A 47 11.47 11.30 17.26
C THR A 47 10.98 12.41 16.34
N ARG A 48 11.53 12.51 15.13
CA ARG A 48 11.09 13.49 14.11
C ARG A 48 9.64 13.26 13.67
N PHE A 49 9.24 12.01 13.46
CA PHE A 49 7.87 11.65 13.08
C PHE A 49 6.87 11.99 14.19
N PHE A 50 7.22 11.71 15.44
CA PHE A 50 6.40 12.05 16.60
C PHE A 50 6.20 13.57 16.72
N PHE A 51 7.27 14.37 16.62
CA PHE A 51 7.14 15.83 16.64
C PHE A 51 6.36 16.38 15.45
N TYR A 52 6.49 15.75 14.27
CA TYR A 52 5.68 16.09 13.10
C TYR A 52 4.19 15.87 13.41
N LEU A 53 3.80 14.68 13.89
CA LEU A 53 2.40 14.39 14.23
C LEU A 53 1.85 15.34 15.31
N ILE A 54 2.65 15.68 16.34
CA ILE A 54 2.23 16.67 17.35
C ILE A 54 1.95 18.03 16.70
N LYS A 55 2.85 18.48 15.81
CA LYS A 55 2.69 19.76 15.11
C LYS A 55 1.41 19.77 14.27
N GLU A 56 1.20 18.74 13.45
CA GLU A 56 0.00 18.62 12.62
C GLU A 56 -1.28 18.57 13.47
N MET A 57 -1.27 17.83 14.58
CA MET A 57 -2.41 17.77 15.50
C MET A 57 -2.71 19.13 16.17
N LEU A 58 -1.69 19.88 16.56
CA LEU A 58 -1.86 21.23 17.11
C LEU A 58 -2.39 22.20 16.05
N GLN A 59 -1.89 22.10 14.83
CA GLN A 59 -2.35 22.91 13.70
C GLN A 59 -3.83 22.63 13.39
N ALA A 60 -4.22 21.36 13.31
CA ALA A 60 -5.61 20.96 13.08
C ALA A 60 -6.57 21.49 14.16
N ARG A 61 -6.14 21.64 15.42
CA ARG A 61 -6.95 22.24 16.49
C ARG A 61 -7.19 23.74 16.33
N SER A 62 -6.34 24.43 15.59
CA SER A 62 -6.49 25.87 15.32
C SER A 62 -7.25 26.16 14.03
N MET A 63 -7.62 25.13 13.25
CA MET A 63 -8.35 25.25 12.00
C MET A 63 -9.86 25.36 12.24
N LYS A 64 -10.54 26.08 11.34
CA LYS A 64 -12.01 26.16 11.36
C LYS A 64 -12.62 24.88 10.78
N PRO A 65 -13.87 24.52 11.14
CA PRO A 65 -14.54 23.33 10.61
C PRO A 65 -14.56 23.27 9.06
N GLU A 66 -14.76 24.41 8.40
CA GLU A 66 -14.80 24.51 6.94
C GLU A 66 -13.44 24.20 6.29
N GLU A 67 -12.34 24.52 6.99
CA GLU A 67 -10.97 24.22 6.53
C GLU A 67 -10.64 22.74 6.72
N ILE A 68 -11.18 22.11 7.77
CA ILE A 68 -11.05 20.67 8.00
C ILE A 68 -11.80 19.89 6.93
N GLU A 69 -13.00 20.32 6.57
CA GLU A 69 -13.80 19.67 5.52
C GLU A 69 -13.09 19.73 4.16
N LYS A 70 -12.43 20.85 3.86
CA LYS A 70 -11.59 20.98 2.67
C LYS A 70 -10.41 19.99 2.67
N LEU A 71 -9.73 19.80 3.80
CA LEU A 71 -8.66 18.79 3.92
C LEU A 71 -9.14 17.35 3.74
N MET A 72 -10.44 17.08 3.87
CA MET A 72 -11.02 15.76 3.63
C MET A 72 -11.33 15.49 2.14
N GLU A 73 -11.15 16.48 1.27
CA GLU A 73 -11.22 16.28 -0.18
C GLU A 73 -10.12 15.34 -0.65
N GLN A 74 -10.44 14.42 -1.56
CA GLN A 74 -9.53 13.36 -2.00
C GLN A 74 -8.16 13.88 -2.46
N GLY A 75 -8.12 15.02 -3.16
CA GLY A 75 -6.88 15.63 -3.65
C GLY A 75 -5.97 16.14 -2.53
N GLU A 76 -6.52 16.74 -1.48
CA GLU A 76 -5.76 17.28 -0.35
C GLU A 76 -5.19 16.14 0.52
N ILE A 77 -5.95 15.05 0.68
CA ILE A 77 -5.47 13.83 1.36
C ILE A 77 -4.28 13.23 0.60
N ASP A 78 -4.39 13.10 -0.72
CA ASP A 78 -3.31 12.54 -1.55
C ASP A 78 -2.04 13.40 -1.49
N GLU A 79 -2.18 14.73 -1.49
CA GLU A 79 -1.06 15.67 -1.36
C GLU A 79 -0.37 15.55 0.01
N ALA A 80 -1.15 15.54 1.11
CA ALA A 80 -0.61 15.38 2.46
C ALA A 80 0.09 14.03 2.66
N LEU A 81 -0.45 12.96 2.06
CA LEU A 81 0.21 11.65 2.05
C LEU A 81 1.51 11.66 1.23
N GLY A 82 1.54 12.40 0.13
CA GLY A 82 2.73 12.64 -0.68
C GLY A 82 3.84 13.34 0.12
N GLU A 83 3.52 14.46 0.79
CA GLU A 83 4.46 15.18 1.64
C GLU A 83 5.02 14.30 2.76
N LEU A 84 4.16 13.50 3.39
CA LEU A 84 4.57 12.59 4.45
C LEU A 84 5.53 11.52 3.91
N ALA A 85 5.26 10.98 2.72
CA ALA A 85 6.12 10.00 2.06
C ALA A 85 7.50 10.58 1.68
N GLU A 86 7.55 11.82 1.20
CA GLU A 86 8.81 12.52 0.90
C GLU A 86 9.61 12.80 2.18
N ARG A 87 8.93 13.27 3.22
CA ARG A 87 9.57 13.63 4.49
C ARG A 87 10.07 12.40 5.24
N PHE A 88 9.38 11.27 5.13
CA PHE A 88 9.74 10.02 5.78
C PHE A 88 9.79 8.87 4.76
N PRO A 89 10.88 8.75 3.97
CA PRO A 89 11.00 7.71 2.94
C PRO A 89 10.84 6.28 3.46
N ALA A 90 11.20 6.04 4.74
CA ALA A 90 11.00 4.75 5.40
C ALA A 90 9.53 4.34 5.50
N LEU A 91 8.59 5.30 5.58
CA LEU A 91 7.15 5.02 5.55
C LEU A 91 6.75 4.49 4.18
N LYS A 92 7.09 5.22 3.12
CA LYS A 92 6.80 4.80 1.73
C LYS A 92 7.38 3.42 1.45
N MET A 93 8.64 3.21 1.82
CA MET A 93 9.33 1.94 1.60
C MET A 93 8.60 0.76 2.26
N ALA A 94 8.20 0.88 3.53
CA ALA A 94 7.53 -0.21 4.22
C ALA A 94 6.05 -0.39 3.79
N LEU A 95 5.32 0.72 3.63
CA LEU A 95 3.87 0.74 3.36
C LEU A 95 3.52 0.48 1.89
N VAL A 96 4.47 0.64 0.96
CA VAL A 96 4.25 0.49 -0.48
C VAL A 96 5.31 -0.42 -1.08
N ASP A 97 6.55 0.06 -1.23
CA ASP A 97 7.56 -0.60 -2.09
C ASP A 97 7.86 -2.04 -1.68
N GLU A 98 8.05 -2.29 -0.38
CA GLU A 98 8.28 -3.64 0.13
C GLU A 98 7.04 -4.54 0.06
N ARG A 99 5.83 -3.97 0.13
CA ARG A 99 4.59 -4.75 -0.05
C ARG A 99 4.44 -5.16 -1.49
N ASP A 100 4.77 -4.28 -2.42
CA ASP A 100 4.76 -4.58 -3.86
C ASP A 100 5.71 -5.72 -4.18
N ALA A 101 6.94 -5.66 -3.65
CA ALA A 101 7.92 -6.73 -3.79
C ALA A 101 7.44 -8.05 -3.16
N HIS A 102 6.82 -7.98 -1.97
CA HIS A 102 6.25 -9.16 -1.31
C HIS A 102 5.12 -9.78 -2.15
N MET A 103 4.16 -8.98 -2.60
CA MET A 103 3.05 -9.42 -3.44
C MET A 103 3.53 -10.02 -4.75
N ALA A 104 4.48 -9.38 -5.43
CA ALA A 104 5.07 -9.89 -6.67
C ALA A 104 5.74 -11.25 -6.46
N SER A 105 6.54 -11.40 -5.40
CA SER A 105 7.18 -12.67 -5.04
C SER A 105 6.13 -13.77 -4.75
N ARG A 106 5.06 -13.43 -4.01
CA ARG A 106 3.96 -14.34 -3.72
C ARG A 106 3.23 -14.78 -4.99
N ILE A 107 2.90 -13.85 -5.89
CA ILE A 107 2.28 -14.15 -7.19
C ILE A 107 3.15 -15.12 -7.99
N LYS A 108 4.46 -14.90 -8.05
CA LYS A 108 5.39 -15.79 -8.76
C LYS A 108 5.43 -17.19 -8.15
N ALA A 109 5.38 -17.28 -6.81
CA ALA A 109 5.40 -18.54 -6.08
C ALA A 109 4.07 -19.33 -6.12
N CYS A 110 2.94 -18.68 -6.46
CA CYS A 110 1.62 -19.34 -6.50
C CYS A 110 1.59 -20.56 -7.45
N GLY A 111 2.34 -20.51 -8.55
CA GLY A 111 2.29 -21.50 -9.62
C GLY A 111 0.94 -21.51 -10.36
N GLY A 112 0.93 -22.07 -11.56
CA GLY A 112 -0.26 -22.14 -12.43
C GLY A 112 -0.02 -21.49 -13.79
N LYS A 113 -0.71 -21.99 -14.81
CA LYS A 113 -0.56 -21.51 -16.21
C LYS A 113 -1.23 -20.14 -16.43
N LYS A 114 -2.29 -19.86 -15.68
CA LYS A 114 -3.05 -18.60 -15.72
C LYS A 114 -3.38 -18.20 -14.29
N VAL A 115 -3.02 -16.98 -13.91
CA VAL A 115 -3.27 -16.42 -12.59
C VAL A 115 -4.01 -15.10 -12.79
N VAL A 116 -5.12 -14.92 -12.07
CA VAL A 116 -5.85 -13.65 -12.00
C VAL A 116 -5.54 -13.02 -10.66
N VAL A 117 -5.20 -11.73 -10.66
CA VAL A 117 -4.82 -10.99 -9.44
C VAL A 117 -5.80 -9.82 -9.29
N ALA A 118 -6.54 -9.81 -8.18
CA ALA A 118 -7.27 -8.64 -7.73
C ALA A 118 -6.35 -7.84 -6.79
N ILE A 119 -6.05 -6.59 -7.14
CA ILE A 119 -5.11 -5.74 -6.40
C ILE A 119 -5.62 -4.30 -6.34
N GLY A 120 -5.32 -3.60 -5.25
CA GLY A 120 -5.64 -2.19 -5.11
C GLY A 120 -4.84 -1.33 -6.08
N ALA A 121 -5.47 -0.30 -6.64
CA ALA A 121 -4.88 0.55 -7.69
C ALA A 121 -3.49 1.10 -7.32
N GLY A 122 -3.29 1.51 -6.05
CA GLY A 122 -2.02 2.06 -5.58
C GLY A 122 -0.83 1.09 -5.61
N HIS A 123 -1.07 -0.22 -5.73
CA HIS A 123 -0.03 -1.24 -5.77
C HIS A 123 0.17 -1.83 -7.19
N LEU A 124 -0.73 -1.52 -8.14
CA LEU A 124 -0.74 -2.15 -9.46
C LEU A 124 0.59 -1.95 -10.21
N GLU A 125 1.03 -0.71 -10.35
CA GLU A 125 2.25 -0.40 -11.10
C GLU A 125 3.50 -0.96 -10.43
N GLY A 126 3.58 -0.86 -9.09
CA GLY A 126 4.73 -1.36 -8.34
C GLY A 126 4.87 -2.87 -8.42
N VAL A 127 3.76 -3.61 -8.29
CA VAL A 127 3.77 -5.07 -8.45
C VAL A 127 4.14 -5.47 -9.87
N ILE A 128 3.65 -4.79 -10.91
CA ILE A 128 4.05 -5.06 -12.30
C ILE A 128 5.57 -4.89 -12.47
N ARG A 129 6.13 -3.78 -11.98
CA ARG A 129 7.59 -3.54 -12.04
C ARG A 129 8.37 -4.64 -11.32
N CYS A 130 7.95 -5.01 -10.11
CA CYS A 130 8.59 -6.08 -9.35
C CYS A 130 8.51 -7.43 -10.08
N LEU A 131 7.35 -7.78 -10.65
CA LEU A 131 7.19 -9.03 -11.41
C LEU A 131 8.10 -9.07 -12.65
N GLN A 132 8.27 -7.97 -13.36
CA GLN A 132 9.19 -7.86 -14.50
C GLN A 132 10.65 -8.05 -14.07
N SER A 133 11.04 -7.47 -12.94
CA SER A 133 12.41 -7.63 -12.40
C SER A 133 12.73 -9.06 -11.94
N LEU A 134 11.70 -9.86 -11.62
CA LEU A 134 11.84 -11.26 -11.22
C LEU A 134 11.84 -12.23 -12.41
N GLN A 135 11.62 -11.76 -13.63
CA GLN A 135 11.78 -12.60 -14.82
C GLN A 135 13.29 -12.76 -15.09
N PRO A 136 13.80 -13.99 -15.25
CA PRO A 136 15.13 -14.14 -15.81
C PRO A 136 15.13 -13.41 -17.16
N THR A 137 16.10 -12.54 -17.38
CA THR A 137 16.33 -11.91 -18.68
C THR A 137 16.29 -13.03 -19.70
N SER A 138 15.26 -13.08 -20.54
CA SER A 138 15.22 -14.02 -21.65
C SER A 138 16.53 -13.83 -22.40
N GLU A 139 17.35 -14.88 -22.46
CA GLU A 139 18.44 -14.95 -23.43
C GLU A 139 17.82 -14.55 -24.77
N LYS A 140 18.41 -13.52 -25.39
CA LYS A 140 18.23 -13.27 -26.80
C LYS A 140 18.76 -14.52 -27.49
N VAL A 141 17.87 -15.42 -27.89
CA VAL A 141 18.13 -16.44 -28.90
C VAL A 141 18.36 -15.74 -30.23
#